data_AF-A0A6I2WLU9-F1
#
_entry.id   AF-A0A6I2WLU9-F1
#
_cell.length_a   1.000
_cell.length_b   1.000
_cell.length_c   1.000
_cell.angle_alpha   90.00
_cell.angle_beta   90.00
_cell.angle_gamma   90.00
#
_symmetry.space_group_name_H-M   'P 1'
#
loop_
_entity.id
_entity.type
_entity.pdbx_description
1 polymer ?
#
loop_
_entity_poly.entity_id
_entity_poly.type
_entity_poly.pdbx_seq_one_letter_code
_entity_poly.pdbx_strand_id
1 'polypeptide(L)'
;MKKFLAISAIAAALLLTGCSQVGAAATVGDTKITQAVVQGSIDSILAERGKIDISQMELQTGADLNLSQLRFQVLTVLIRE
;
A
#
# COMPACT_ATOMS: atom_id res chain seq x y z
N MET A 1 -9.58 38.35 3.40
CA MET A 1 -8.25 37.75 3.12
C MET A 1 -7.67 36.95 4.28
N LYS A 2 -7.61 37.50 5.51
CA LYS A 2 -7.03 36.81 6.70
C LYS A 2 -7.67 35.45 7.05
N LYS A 3 -9.00 35.30 6.83
CA LYS A 3 -9.75 34.06 7.08
C LYS A 3 -9.47 32.95 6.06
N PHE A 4 -9.17 33.30 4.81
CA PHE A 4 -8.88 32.32 3.75
C PHE A 4 -7.47 31.75 3.84
N LEU A 5 -6.51 32.58 4.29
CA LEU A 5 -5.13 32.13 4.56
C LEU A 5 -5.08 31.12 5.72
N ALA A 6 -5.88 31.34 6.76
CA ALA A 6 -5.96 30.41 7.89
C ALA A 6 -6.54 29.04 7.46
N ILE A 7 -7.58 29.03 6.63
CA ILE A 7 -8.19 27.78 6.14
C ILE A 7 -7.23 27.01 5.23
N SER A 8 -6.49 27.70 4.36
CA SER A 8 -5.48 27.08 3.49
C SER A 8 -4.31 26.49 4.29
N ALA A 9 -3.85 27.19 5.34
CA ALA A 9 -2.80 26.69 6.22
C ALA A 9 -3.24 25.43 6.99
N ILE A 10 -4.49 25.38 7.45
CA ILE A 10 -5.05 24.21 8.14
C ILE A 10 -5.20 23.03 7.17
N ALA A 11 -5.68 23.26 5.94
CA ALA A 11 -5.80 22.22 4.93
C ALA A 11 -4.42 21.66 4.52
N ALA A 12 -3.42 22.53 4.35
CA ALA A 12 -2.05 22.13 4.08
C ALA A 12 -1.48 21.31 5.26
N ALA A 13 -1.64 21.77 6.50
CA ALA A 13 -1.20 21.04 7.67
C ALA A 13 -1.86 19.65 7.78
N LEU A 14 -3.15 19.53 7.45
CA LEU A 14 -3.88 18.26 7.46
C LEU A 14 -3.37 17.32 6.36
N LEU A 15 -3.10 17.84 5.16
CA LEU A 15 -2.47 17.09 4.07
C LEU A 15 -1.04 16.64 4.42
N LEU A 16 -0.25 17.48 5.12
CA LEU A 16 1.08 17.12 5.62
C LEU A 16 1.03 16.04 6.70
N THR A 17 0.04 16.06 7.60
CA THR A 17 -0.16 14.96 8.57
C THR A 17 -0.59 13.65 7.89
N GLY A 18 -1.37 13.73 6.80
CA GLY A 18 -1.69 12.56 5.96
C GLY A 18 -0.50 12.04 5.15
N CYS A 19 0.43 12.91 4.77
CA CYS A 19 1.71 12.53 4.16
C CYS A 19 2.76 12.07 5.18
N SER A 20 2.57 12.13 6.49
CA SER A 20 3.57 11.60 7.45
C SER A 20 3.84 10.09 7.29
N GLN A 21 3.00 9.42 6.51
CA GLN A 21 3.12 8.01 6.13
C GLN A 21 3.50 7.82 4.66
N VAL A 22 4.27 8.74 4.02
CA VAL A 22 4.86 8.47 2.70
C VAL A 22 5.63 7.16 2.77
N GLY A 23 5.13 6.12 2.10
CA GLY A 23 5.72 4.78 2.10
C GLY A 23 5.11 3.76 3.07
N ALA A 24 4.03 4.08 3.79
CA ALA A 24 3.20 3.06 4.44
C ALA A 24 2.12 2.58 3.47
N ALA A 25 1.95 1.26 3.34
CA ALA A 25 0.82 0.67 2.64
C ALA A 25 -0.36 0.39 3.59
N ALA A 26 -0.06 0.02 4.85
CA ALA A 26 -1.03 -0.12 5.93
C ALA A 26 -0.35 -0.01 7.30
N THR A 27 -1.13 0.17 8.36
CA THR A 27 -0.66 0.11 9.75
C THR A 27 -1.66 -0.70 10.57
N VAL A 28 -1.17 -1.67 11.34
CA VAL A 28 -1.96 -2.55 12.21
C VAL A 28 -1.40 -2.44 13.63
N GLY A 29 -2.13 -1.80 14.53
CA GLY A 29 -1.58 -1.43 15.84
C GLY A 29 -0.35 -0.54 15.67
N ASP A 30 0.77 -0.94 16.27
CA ASP A 30 2.07 -0.28 16.13
C ASP A 30 2.89 -0.79 14.93
N THR A 31 2.43 -1.85 14.26
CA THR A 31 3.15 -2.48 13.16
C THR A 31 2.87 -1.77 11.83
N LYS A 32 3.91 -1.15 11.27
CA LYS A 32 3.89 -0.47 9.96
C LYS A 32 4.18 -1.46 8.83
N ILE A 33 3.24 -1.62 7.90
CA ILE A 33 3.45 -2.34 6.65
C ILE A 33 3.86 -1.32 5.59
N THR A 34 5.10 -1.43 5.09
CA THR A 34 5.62 -0.46 4.11
C THR A 34 5.17 -0.81 2.69
N GLN A 35 5.09 0.21 1.82
CA GLN A 35 4.83 0.02 0.40
C GLN A 35 5.91 -0.85 -0.26
N ALA A 36 7.16 -0.74 0.16
CA ALA A 36 8.26 -1.54 -0.35
C ALA A 36 8.06 -3.05 -0.11
N VAL A 37 7.53 -3.44 1.07
CA VAL A 37 7.22 -4.86 1.36
C VAL A 37 6.14 -5.39 0.42
N VAL A 38 5.09 -4.61 0.20
CA VAL A 38 3.98 -5.01 -0.69
C VAL A 38 4.44 -5.09 -2.14
N GLN A 39 5.20 -4.09 -2.61
CA GLN A 39 5.74 -4.09 -3.98
C GLN A 39 6.74 -5.22 -4.20
N GLY A 40 7.62 -5.52 -3.24
CA GLY A 40 8.54 -6.66 -3.36
C GLY A 40 7.83 -8.00 -3.55
N SER A 41 6.70 -8.22 -2.85
CA SER A 41 5.87 -9.40 -3.08
C SER A 41 5.26 -9.44 -4.49
N ILE A 42 4.78 -8.29 -4.99
CA ILE A 42 4.21 -8.18 -6.34
C ILE A 42 5.30 -8.44 -7.39
N ASP A 43 6.47 -7.82 -7.26
CA ASP A 43 7.59 -7.95 -8.19
C ASP A 43 8.04 -9.42 -8.28
N SER A 44 8.15 -10.10 -7.14
CA SER A 44 8.47 -11.53 -7.11
C SER A 44 7.42 -12.36 -7.85
N ILE A 45 6.12 -12.08 -7.65
CA ILE A 45 5.04 -12.79 -8.35
C ILE A 45 5.12 -12.57 -9.85
N LEU A 46 5.31 -11.32 -10.29
CA LEU A 46 5.39 -10.99 -11.71
C LEU A 46 6.64 -11.58 -12.36
N ALA A 47 7.77 -11.62 -11.64
CA ALA A 47 9.00 -12.26 -12.10
C ALA A 47 8.82 -13.77 -12.32
N GLU A 48 8.13 -14.48 -11.41
CA GLU A 48 7.84 -15.91 -11.59
C GLU A 48 6.86 -16.16 -12.74
N ARG A 49 5.82 -15.33 -12.85
CA ARG A 49 4.84 -15.42 -13.96
C ARG A 49 5.47 -15.19 -15.33
N GLY A 50 6.53 -14.39 -15.42
CA GLY A 50 7.27 -14.18 -16.66
C GLY A 50 8.06 -15.39 -17.16
N LYS A 51 8.21 -16.45 -16.35
CA LYS A 51 8.98 -17.65 -16.70
C LYS A 51 8.16 -18.75 -17.37
N ILE A 52 6.83 -18.65 -17.32
CA ILE A 52 5.91 -19.68 -17.81
C ILE A 52 4.82 -19.03 -18.67
N ASP A 53 4.20 -19.81 -19.56
CA ASP A 53 3.03 -19.35 -20.29
C ASP A 53 1.81 -19.31 -19.36
N ILE A 54 1.30 -18.09 -19.11
CA ILE A 54 0.13 -17.84 -18.26
C ILE A 54 -1.13 -17.50 -19.06
N SER A 55 -1.13 -17.64 -20.40
CA SER A 55 -2.22 -17.19 -21.28
C SER A 55 -3.57 -17.85 -20.99
N GLN A 56 -3.56 -19.04 -20.38
CA GLN A 56 -4.78 -19.79 -20.02
C GLN A 56 -5.13 -19.68 -18.52
N MET A 57 -4.52 -18.75 -17.79
CA MET A 57 -4.69 -18.62 -16.33
C MET A 57 -5.48 -17.36 -15.96
N GLU A 58 -6.47 -17.49 -15.08
CA GLU A 58 -7.18 -16.36 -14.48
C GLU A 58 -6.42 -15.81 -13.25
N LEU A 59 -5.34 -15.09 -13.52
CA LEU A 59 -4.49 -14.50 -12.47
C LEU A 59 -4.87 -13.04 -12.19
N GLN A 60 -4.93 -12.68 -10.91
CA GLN A 60 -5.11 -11.28 -10.50
C GLN A 60 -3.93 -10.42 -10.98
N THR A 61 -4.21 -9.19 -11.45
CA THR A 61 -3.21 -8.23 -11.93
C THR A 61 -3.51 -6.82 -11.41
N GLY A 62 -2.59 -5.88 -11.62
CA GLY A 62 -2.79 -4.46 -11.30
C GLY A 62 -3.24 -4.20 -9.86
N ALA A 63 -4.32 -3.43 -9.70
CA ALA A 63 -4.86 -3.05 -8.41
C ALA A 63 -5.35 -4.25 -7.58
N ASP A 64 -5.94 -5.26 -8.22
CA ASP A 64 -6.45 -6.46 -7.53
C ASP A 64 -5.30 -7.29 -6.95
N LEU A 65 -4.21 -7.45 -7.72
CA LEU A 65 -3.00 -8.10 -7.21
C LEU A 65 -2.42 -7.32 -6.03
N ASN A 66 -2.31 -5.99 -6.15
CA ASN A 66 -1.79 -5.14 -5.07
C ASN A 66 -2.63 -5.24 -3.79
N LEU A 67 -3.95 -5.16 -3.91
CA LEU A 67 -4.86 -5.29 -2.78
C LEU A 67 -4.78 -6.68 -2.15
N SER A 68 -4.65 -7.73 -2.96
CA SER A 68 -4.47 -9.12 -2.50
C SER A 68 -3.18 -9.27 -1.70
N GLN A 69 -2.05 -8.73 -2.20
CA GLN A 69 -0.78 -8.75 -1.46
C GLN A 69 -0.84 -7.93 -0.18
N LEU A 70 -1.45 -6.74 -0.20
CA LEU A 70 -1.64 -5.94 1.00
C LEU A 70 -2.46 -6.68 2.06
N ARG A 71 -3.57 -7.32 1.67
CA ARG A 71 -4.41 -8.13 2.58
C ARG A 71 -3.62 -9.28 3.18
N PHE A 72 -2.81 -9.97 2.39
CA PHE A 72 -1.95 -11.04 2.87
C PHE A 72 -0.97 -10.54 3.95
N GLN A 73 -0.35 -9.37 3.77
CA GLN A 73 0.55 -8.80 4.77
C GLN A 73 -0.18 -8.35 6.04
N VAL A 74 -1.36 -7.76 5.91
CA VAL A 74 -2.19 -7.42 7.07
C VAL A 74 -2.56 -8.67 7.87
N LEU A 75 -3.01 -9.74 7.20
CA LEU A 75 -3.33 -11.01 7.86
C LEU A 75 -2.10 -11.64 8.51
N THR A 76 -0.93 -11.57 7.87
CA THR A 76 0.32 -12.07 8.42
C THR A 76 0.70 -11.37 9.71
N VAL A 77 0.48 -10.05 9.81
CA VAL A 77 0.67 -9.31 11.05
C VAL A 77 -0.34 -9.79 12.10
N LEU A 78 -1.64 -9.81 11.77
CA LEU A 78 -2.70 -10.17 12.73
C LEU A 78 -2.58 -11.60 13.30
N ILE A 79 -2.05 -12.55 12.54
CA ILE A 79 -1.88 -13.94 12.99
C ILE A 79 -0.64 -14.11 13.88
N ARG A 80 0.34 -13.19 13.78
CA ARG A 80 1.58 -13.27 14.55
C ARG A 80 1.46 -12.66 15.94
N GLU A 81 0.61 -11.65 16.09
CA GLU A 81 0.25 -11.02 17.37
C GLU A 81 -0.57 -11.98 18.25
#